data_AF-A0A0P7YS18-F1
#
_entry.id   AF-A0A0P7YS18-F1
#
_cell.length_a   1.000
_cell.length_b   1.000
_cell.length_c   1.000
_cell.angle_alpha   90.00
_cell.angle_beta   90.00
_cell.angle_gamma   90.00
#
_symmetry.space_group_name_H-M   'P 1'
#
loop_
_entity.id
_entity.type
_entity.pdbx_description
1 polymer ?
#
loop_
_entity_poly.entity_id
_entity_poly.type
_entity_poly.pdbx_seq_one_letter_code
_entity_poly.pdbx_strand_id
1 'polypeptide(L)'
;MQTPEDESQSQFLLWLNSLSAFQDKSLTKRILGEKTVFVQNFKSSYPTGIYQSKNFFSALYHATQPEDYLLACDWLRGEDLDTSDLKKLGIRKSLSSEEDAKNILMNLGRVAAKAQYPIVLCFDQVDQACLKENGLPTLLGANTTIHNERLKNFVVILSLIQDTWENQTTKYPCLADQDRIDRIVKLDKITLDQAEEIWQKRLYPLHQQANPKPESDIFPLTRDELKKRSPGGRTVPRTVIQLGHKLIQELKGTGHIKTDDSFLLVWDKEFKKVQAKVERIRQQSSSELAQYLADVLEMLGVPNVNYKYLEGSKYLNYSLSFIHPKTSKEIGILWNEDPNMRSFYYSMSACEKVVKAGECDRLIFIRNEPFGSTKNKGYKLFQKIFSGNPHRHICPHLDSVHYLVTYHRLLNEATSGELVVGYDSPKPNHLKELVKQSGVFEQCQLLKNLGIIENSGDKGDKREIPRPQTPDPDIKVREFLLKQIRSQGLLGVEVLINSTLAEFDAIALKDKDVVKQLKALERENYIQMIGNDKNIKDQSVFRVPEDQR
;
A
#
# COMPACT_ATOMS: atom_id res chain seq x y z
N MET A 1 -14.14 -2.35 1.88
CA MET A 1 -14.41 -3.14 0.65
C MET A 1 -15.22 -2.29 -0.30
N GLN A 2 -15.12 -2.52 -1.61
CA GLN A 2 -15.83 -1.69 -2.60
C GLN A 2 -17.34 -1.94 -2.56
N THR A 3 -18.09 -0.87 -2.81
CA THR A 3 -19.52 -0.91 -3.12
C THR A 3 -19.64 -1.07 -4.63
N PRO A 4 -20.33 -2.12 -5.14
CA PRO A 4 -20.56 -2.27 -6.57
C PRO A 4 -21.26 -1.04 -7.16
N GLU A 5 -21.07 -0.81 -8.46
CA GLU A 5 -21.90 0.15 -9.20
C GLU A 5 -23.38 -0.24 -9.03
N ASP A 6 -24.23 0.78 -8.81
CA ASP A 6 -25.67 0.65 -8.56
C ASP A 6 -26.10 -0.01 -7.23
N GLU A 7 -25.15 -0.36 -6.35
CA GLU A 7 -25.45 -0.94 -5.04
C GLU A 7 -25.28 0.07 -3.89
N SER A 8 -26.09 -0.08 -2.84
CA SER A 8 -25.97 0.75 -1.61
C SER A 8 -25.11 0.10 -0.52
N GLN A 9 -24.83 -1.20 -0.67
CA GLN A 9 -24.11 -2.01 0.30
C GLN A 9 -22.77 -2.49 -0.27
N SER A 10 -21.77 -2.65 0.61
CA SER A 10 -20.49 -3.23 0.19
C SER A 10 -20.65 -4.67 -0.30
N GLN A 11 -19.77 -5.12 -1.20
CA GLN A 11 -19.75 -6.51 -1.70
C GLN A 11 -19.79 -7.56 -0.59
N PHE A 12 -19.11 -7.29 0.53
CA PHE A 12 -19.10 -8.18 1.68
C PHE A 12 -20.45 -8.28 2.37
N LEU A 13 -21.16 -7.16 2.53
CA LEU A 13 -22.51 -7.16 3.11
C LEU A 13 -23.50 -7.85 2.18
N LEU A 14 -23.40 -7.62 0.87
CA LEU A 14 -24.21 -8.34 -0.12
C LEU A 14 -23.98 -9.85 -0.06
N TRP A 15 -22.71 -10.28 0.01
CA TRP A 15 -22.35 -11.67 0.18
C TRP A 15 -22.89 -12.25 1.50
N LEU A 16 -22.70 -11.56 2.62
CA LEU A 16 -23.24 -11.99 3.92
C LEU A 16 -24.76 -12.12 3.90
N ASN A 17 -25.47 -11.15 3.33
CA ASN A 17 -26.94 -11.16 3.22
C ASN A 17 -27.45 -12.29 2.32
N SER A 18 -26.62 -12.76 1.38
CA SER A 18 -26.97 -13.91 0.52
C SER A 18 -26.86 -15.27 1.21
N LEU A 19 -26.29 -15.34 2.42
CA LEU A 19 -26.13 -16.60 3.14
C LEU A 19 -27.49 -17.14 3.60
N SER A 20 -27.63 -18.47 3.57
CA SER A 20 -28.87 -19.16 3.92
C SER A 20 -29.43 -18.79 5.31
N ALA A 21 -28.56 -18.41 6.25
CA ALA A 21 -28.94 -17.95 7.59
C ALA A 21 -29.75 -16.63 7.58
N PHE A 22 -29.73 -15.88 6.48
CA PHE A 22 -30.38 -14.58 6.32
C PHE A 22 -31.58 -14.58 5.36
N GLN A 23 -31.93 -15.72 4.77
CA GLN A 23 -33.07 -15.83 3.84
C GLN A 23 -34.44 -15.58 4.50
N ASP A 24 -34.51 -15.63 5.84
CA ASP A 24 -35.70 -15.22 6.60
C ASP A 24 -35.62 -13.74 6.99
N LYS A 25 -36.54 -12.93 6.44
CA LYS A 25 -36.66 -11.47 6.65
C LYS A 25 -36.96 -11.09 8.11
N SER A 26 -37.53 -11.99 8.90
CA SER A 26 -37.78 -11.78 10.33
C SER A 26 -36.51 -11.98 11.16
N LEU A 27 -35.66 -12.92 10.74
CA LEU A 27 -34.38 -13.23 11.35
C LEU A 27 -33.33 -12.15 11.07
N THR A 28 -33.26 -11.60 9.86
CA THR A 28 -32.34 -10.49 9.51
C THR A 28 -32.46 -9.30 10.46
N LYS A 29 -33.68 -8.82 10.74
CA LYS A 29 -33.92 -7.70 11.68
C LYS A 29 -33.49 -8.01 13.12
N ARG A 30 -33.58 -9.28 13.54
CA ARG A 30 -33.24 -9.72 14.90
C ARG A 30 -31.73 -10.02 15.04
N ILE A 31 -31.09 -10.46 13.97
CA ILE A 31 -29.69 -10.88 13.90
C ILE A 31 -28.71 -9.69 13.80
N LEU A 32 -29.11 -8.60 13.13
CA LEU A 32 -28.27 -7.41 12.96
C LEU A 32 -28.12 -6.57 14.24
N GLY A 33 -28.94 -6.81 15.27
CA GLY A 33 -28.88 -6.09 16.56
C GLY A 33 -28.34 -6.90 17.75
N GLU A 34 -28.37 -8.25 17.69
CA GLU A 34 -27.94 -9.10 18.80
C GLU A 34 -26.89 -10.12 18.37
N LYS A 35 -25.62 -9.83 18.68
CA LYS A 35 -24.46 -10.70 18.47
C LYS A 35 -24.68 -12.16 18.89
N THR A 36 -25.26 -12.38 20.07
CA THR A 36 -25.48 -13.75 20.61
C THR A 36 -26.43 -14.54 19.73
N VAL A 37 -27.49 -13.89 19.24
CA VAL A 37 -28.47 -14.48 18.31
C VAL A 37 -27.82 -14.75 16.96
N PHE A 38 -27.03 -13.81 16.43
CA PHE A 38 -26.24 -14.02 15.20
C PHE A 38 -25.38 -15.29 15.31
N VAL A 39 -24.51 -15.35 16.34
CA VAL A 39 -23.54 -16.44 16.48
C VAL A 39 -24.25 -17.77 16.69
N GLN A 40 -25.33 -17.81 17.47
CA GLN A 40 -26.07 -19.05 17.71
C GLN A 40 -26.77 -19.54 16.43
N ASN A 41 -27.41 -18.66 15.67
CA ASN A 41 -28.10 -19.03 14.43
C ASN A 41 -27.13 -19.55 13.37
N PHE A 42 -25.96 -18.91 13.21
CA PHE A 42 -24.92 -19.39 12.31
C PHE A 42 -24.36 -20.73 12.76
N LYS A 43 -24.11 -20.93 14.05
CA LYS A 43 -23.68 -22.25 14.57
C LYS A 43 -24.74 -23.33 14.33
N SER A 44 -26.02 -23.02 14.45
CA SER A 44 -27.10 -23.97 14.16
C SER A 44 -27.23 -24.28 12.67
N SER A 45 -26.98 -23.29 11.80
CA SER A 45 -27.00 -23.46 10.34
C SER A 45 -25.79 -24.25 9.81
N TYR A 46 -24.70 -24.26 10.57
CA TYR A 46 -23.43 -24.93 10.27
C TYR A 46 -22.91 -25.69 11.50
N PRO A 47 -23.54 -26.83 11.87
CA PRO A 47 -23.31 -27.49 13.16
C PRO A 47 -21.94 -28.19 13.27
N THR A 48 -21.32 -28.57 12.14
CA THR A 48 -20.01 -29.25 12.11
C THR A 48 -19.08 -28.61 11.08
N GLY A 49 -17.78 -28.81 11.26
CA GLY A 49 -16.77 -28.40 10.29
C GLY A 49 -16.40 -26.91 10.32
N ILE A 50 -16.92 -26.09 11.23
CA ILE A 50 -16.45 -24.70 11.36
C ILE A 50 -15.39 -24.61 12.47
N TYR A 51 -14.15 -24.34 12.09
CA TYR A 51 -13.03 -24.14 13.00
C TYR A 51 -13.26 -22.90 13.86
N GLN A 52 -13.13 -23.02 15.18
CA GLN A 52 -13.38 -21.93 16.14
C GLN A 52 -14.70 -21.17 15.86
N SER A 53 -15.79 -21.88 15.56
CA SER A 53 -17.07 -21.31 15.10
C SER A 53 -17.55 -20.08 15.88
N LYS A 54 -17.42 -20.08 17.21
CA LYS A 54 -17.76 -18.91 18.03
C LYS A 54 -16.93 -17.67 17.68
N ASN A 55 -15.61 -17.82 17.56
CA ASN A 55 -14.70 -16.71 17.24
C ASN A 55 -14.95 -16.21 15.81
N PHE A 56 -15.05 -17.13 14.85
CA PHE A 56 -15.26 -16.82 13.45
C PHE A 56 -16.57 -16.07 13.19
N PHE A 57 -17.71 -16.58 13.67
CA PHE A 57 -18.99 -15.91 13.50
C PHE A 57 -19.09 -14.60 14.29
N SER A 58 -18.37 -14.49 15.40
CA SER A 58 -18.24 -13.24 16.13
C SER A 58 -17.51 -12.18 15.30
N ALA A 59 -16.40 -12.54 14.65
CA ALA A 59 -15.70 -11.63 13.74
C ALA A 59 -16.57 -11.21 12.55
N LEU A 60 -17.31 -12.16 11.94
CA LEU A 60 -18.25 -11.82 10.85
C LEU A 60 -19.35 -10.86 11.30
N TYR A 61 -19.91 -11.05 12.51
CA TYR A 61 -20.87 -10.10 13.08
C TYR A 61 -20.25 -8.71 13.19
N HIS A 62 -19.08 -8.57 13.80
CA HIS A 62 -18.42 -7.26 13.96
C HIS A 62 -18.00 -6.63 12.63
N ALA A 63 -17.73 -7.44 11.59
CA ALA A 63 -17.50 -6.94 10.24
C ALA A 63 -18.77 -6.37 9.56
N THR A 64 -19.96 -6.56 10.15
CA THR A 64 -21.19 -5.86 9.74
C THR A 64 -21.41 -4.53 10.47
N GLN A 65 -20.64 -4.26 11.53
CA GLN A 65 -20.78 -3.08 12.38
C GLN A 65 -19.75 -2.02 11.97
N PRO A 66 -20.16 -0.80 11.58
CA PRO A 66 -19.21 0.22 11.12
C PRO A 66 -18.08 0.52 12.11
N GLU A 67 -18.38 0.58 13.41
CA GLU A 67 -17.40 0.92 14.46
C GLU A 67 -16.37 -0.19 14.74
N ASP A 68 -16.70 -1.44 14.43
CA ASP A 68 -15.84 -2.59 14.67
C ASP A 68 -15.26 -3.18 13.39
N TYR A 69 -15.68 -2.69 12.22
CA TYR A 69 -15.32 -3.23 10.90
C TYR A 69 -13.81 -3.39 10.75
N LEU A 70 -13.04 -2.33 11.03
CA LEU A 70 -11.59 -2.37 10.90
C LEU A 70 -10.93 -3.39 11.83
N LEU A 71 -11.42 -3.49 13.07
CA LEU A 71 -10.87 -4.42 14.04
C LEU A 71 -11.22 -5.89 13.70
N ALA A 72 -12.45 -6.13 13.21
CA ALA A 72 -12.86 -7.43 12.71
C ALA A 72 -12.05 -7.85 11.49
N CYS A 73 -11.78 -6.92 10.57
CA CYS A 73 -10.90 -7.16 9.42
C CYS A 73 -9.47 -7.49 9.86
N ASP A 74 -8.91 -6.79 10.86
CA ASP A 74 -7.57 -7.09 11.38
C ASP A 74 -7.53 -8.54 11.92
N TRP A 75 -8.54 -8.98 12.67
CA TRP A 75 -8.60 -10.38 13.11
C TRP A 75 -8.76 -11.38 11.95
N LEU A 76 -9.61 -11.10 10.97
CA LEU A 76 -9.83 -11.97 9.80
C LEU A 76 -8.58 -12.07 8.91
N ARG A 77 -7.76 -11.02 8.86
CA ARG A 77 -6.44 -11.02 8.20
C ARG A 77 -5.41 -11.86 8.95
N GLY A 78 -5.67 -12.16 10.22
CA GLY A 78 -4.77 -12.91 11.09
C GLY A 78 -3.77 -12.05 11.86
N GLU A 79 -4.07 -10.75 12.02
CA GLU A 79 -3.28 -9.88 12.89
C GLU A 79 -3.32 -10.39 14.34
N ASP A 80 -2.18 -10.32 15.02
CA ASP A 80 -2.09 -10.74 16.41
C ASP A 80 -2.60 -9.64 17.35
N LEU A 81 -3.92 -9.57 17.49
CA LEU A 81 -4.63 -8.60 18.32
C LEU A 81 -4.34 -8.72 19.82
N ASP A 82 -4.47 -7.61 20.55
CA ASP A 82 -4.32 -7.59 21.99
C ASP A 82 -5.56 -8.15 22.73
N THR A 83 -5.46 -8.34 24.05
CA THR A 83 -6.56 -8.91 24.84
C THR A 83 -7.79 -7.99 24.91
N SER A 84 -7.60 -6.67 24.83
CA SER A 84 -8.68 -5.70 24.91
C SER A 84 -9.52 -5.69 23.62
N ASP A 85 -8.84 -5.73 22.48
CA ASP A 85 -9.39 -5.84 21.14
C ASP A 85 -10.12 -7.17 20.94
N LEU A 86 -9.49 -8.28 21.33
CA LEU A 86 -10.12 -9.60 21.31
C LEU A 86 -11.38 -9.63 22.18
N LYS A 87 -11.36 -8.98 23.35
CA LYS A 87 -12.53 -8.88 24.22
C LYS A 87 -13.64 -8.03 23.58
N LYS A 88 -13.31 -6.92 22.91
CA LYS A 88 -14.27 -6.10 22.15
C LYS A 88 -14.97 -6.94 21.09
N LEU A 89 -14.21 -7.75 20.35
CA LEU A 89 -14.75 -8.69 19.38
C LEU A 89 -15.39 -9.93 20.02
N GLY A 90 -15.33 -10.14 21.34
CA GLY A 90 -15.77 -11.36 22.04
C GLY A 90 -15.08 -12.65 21.57
N ILE A 91 -13.84 -12.52 21.11
CA ILE A 91 -12.97 -13.59 20.60
C ILE A 91 -11.97 -13.97 21.69
N ARG A 92 -11.62 -15.27 21.77
CA ARG A 92 -10.74 -15.78 22.83
C ARG A 92 -9.24 -15.70 22.53
N LYS A 93 -8.85 -15.78 21.25
CA LYS A 93 -7.45 -15.78 20.82
C LYS A 93 -7.30 -15.26 19.38
N SER A 94 -6.15 -14.69 19.08
CA SER A 94 -5.73 -14.34 17.72
C SER A 94 -5.39 -15.59 16.91
N LEU A 95 -5.35 -15.44 15.58
CA LEU A 95 -4.78 -16.44 14.68
C LEU A 95 -3.27 -16.36 14.79
N SER A 96 -2.59 -17.50 14.96
CA SER A 96 -1.18 -17.51 15.37
C SER A 96 -0.28 -18.40 14.52
N SER A 97 -0.87 -19.13 13.58
CA SER A 97 -0.22 -20.10 12.72
C SER A 97 -0.83 -20.08 11.31
N GLU A 98 -0.06 -20.58 10.34
CA GLU A 98 -0.55 -20.80 8.98
C GLU A 98 -1.77 -21.75 8.97
N GLU A 99 -1.77 -22.75 9.85
CA GLU A 99 -2.89 -23.67 10.05
C GLU A 99 -4.16 -22.94 10.52
N ASP A 100 -4.04 -21.97 11.44
CA ASP A 100 -5.17 -21.12 11.82
C ASP A 100 -5.72 -20.34 10.61
N ALA A 101 -4.84 -19.75 9.80
CA ALA A 101 -5.23 -18.98 8.61
C ALA A 101 -5.93 -19.86 7.56
N LYS A 102 -5.38 -21.04 7.27
CA LYS A 102 -6.00 -22.05 6.39
C LYS A 102 -7.39 -22.44 6.88
N ASN A 103 -7.53 -22.74 8.16
CA ASN A 103 -8.81 -23.13 8.74
C ASN A 103 -9.86 -21.99 8.72
N ILE A 104 -9.45 -20.73 8.87
CA ILE A 104 -10.36 -19.59 8.72
C ILE A 104 -10.78 -19.39 7.27
N LEU A 105 -9.87 -19.54 6.30
CA LEU A 105 -10.21 -19.55 4.88
C LEU A 105 -11.20 -20.69 4.55
N MET A 106 -10.99 -21.88 5.12
CA MET A 106 -11.90 -23.02 4.98
C MET A 106 -13.29 -22.74 5.57
N ASN A 107 -13.38 -21.98 6.67
CA ASN A 107 -14.68 -21.55 7.20
C ASN A 107 -15.43 -20.68 6.19
N LEU A 108 -14.75 -19.73 5.53
CA LEU A 108 -15.34 -18.93 4.46
C LEU A 108 -15.81 -19.84 3.31
N GLY A 109 -14.99 -20.81 2.91
CA GLY A 109 -15.33 -21.96 2.05
C GLY A 109 -16.67 -22.62 2.38
N ARG A 110 -16.78 -23.12 3.61
CA ARG A 110 -17.93 -23.88 4.08
C ARG A 110 -19.20 -23.02 4.19
N VAL A 111 -19.06 -21.76 4.56
CA VAL A 111 -20.17 -20.80 4.62
C VAL A 111 -20.64 -20.42 3.21
N ALA A 112 -19.70 -20.13 2.31
CA ALA A 112 -19.96 -19.76 0.93
C ALA A 112 -20.63 -20.87 0.12
N ALA A 113 -20.48 -22.14 0.50
CA ALA A 113 -21.10 -23.27 -0.18
C ALA A 113 -22.64 -23.17 -0.32
N LYS A 114 -23.30 -22.38 0.54
CA LYS A 114 -24.74 -22.10 0.48
C LYS A 114 -25.06 -20.64 0.09
N ALA A 115 -24.06 -19.84 -0.24
CA ALA A 115 -24.23 -18.48 -0.70
C ALA A 115 -24.70 -18.47 -2.16
N GLN A 116 -25.46 -17.44 -2.54
CA GLN A 116 -25.85 -17.23 -3.93
C GLN A 116 -24.65 -16.87 -4.82
N TYR A 117 -23.67 -16.15 -4.26
CA TYR A 117 -22.52 -15.63 -4.99
C TYR A 117 -21.25 -16.43 -4.67
N PRO A 118 -20.48 -16.88 -5.68
CA PRO A 118 -19.19 -17.52 -5.47
C PRO A 118 -18.15 -16.54 -4.92
N ILE A 119 -17.17 -17.06 -4.19
CA ILE A 119 -15.97 -16.31 -3.84
C ILE A 119 -14.97 -16.48 -4.99
N VAL A 120 -14.63 -15.37 -5.64
CA VAL A 120 -13.61 -15.34 -6.71
C VAL A 120 -12.32 -14.77 -6.13
N LEU A 121 -11.27 -15.58 -6.09
CA LEU A 121 -9.93 -15.17 -5.70
C LEU A 121 -9.10 -14.92 -6.95
N CYS A 122 -8.92 -13.64 -7.29
CA CYS A 122 -8.08 -13.21 -8.40
C CYS A 122 -6.67 -12.90 -7.90
N PHE A 123 -5.73 -13.77 -8.23
CA PHE A 123 -4.31 -13.55 -8.04
C PHE A 123 -3.74 -13.00 -9.33
N ASP A 124 -3.70 -11.68 -9.41
CA ASP A 124 -3.13 -10.94 -10.54
C ASP A 124 -1.70 -10.51 -10.23
N GLN A 125 -0.87 -10.34 -11.27
CA GLN A 125 0.52 -9.90 -11.17
C GLN A 125 1.40 -10.72 -10.19
N VAL A 126 1.17 -12.03 -10.08
CA VAL A 126 1.92 -12.89 -9.15
C VAL A 126 3.36 -13.18 -9.61
N ASP A 127 3.79 -12.66 -10.76
CA ASP A 127 5.13 -12.85 -11.31
C ASP A 127 6.24 -12.52 -10.31
N GLN A 128 6.10 -11.43 -9.54
CA GLN A 128 7.09 -11.03 -8.53
C GLN A 128 7.21 -12.09 -7.42
N ALA A 129 6.10 -12.68 -6.98
CA ALA A 129 6.10 -13.74 -5.99
C ALA A 129 6.72 -15.03 -6.56
N CYS A 130 6.46 -15.35 -7.83
CA CYS A 130 7.01 -16.50 -8.53
C CYS A 130 8.53 -16.44 -8.71
N LEU A 131 9.14 -15.25 -8.73
CA LEU A 131 10.60 -15.11 -8.77
C LEU A 131 11.30 -15.58 -7.49
N LYS A 132 10.58 -15.61 -6.36
CA LYS A 132 11.12 -16.08 -5.08
C LYS A 132 11.24 -17.60 -5.07
N GLU A 133 12.15 -18.12 -4.24
CA GLU A 133 12.29 -19.56 -4.04
C GLU A 133 10.95 -20.16 -3.55
N ASN A 134 10.50 -21.22 -4.21
CA ASN A 134 9.22 -21.89 -3.95
C ASN A 134 7.97 -21.00 -4.09
N GLY A 135 8.06 -19.87 -4.80
CA GLY A 135 6.95 -18.94 -5.01
C GLY A 135 5.72 -19.57 -5.68
N LEU A 136 5.90 -20.12 -6.89
CA LEU A 136 4.81 -20.80 -7.62
C LEU A 136 4.28 -22.05 -6.87
N PRO A 137 5.13 -22.95 -6.32
CA PRO A 137 4.66 -24.05 -5.48
C PRO A 137 3.79 -23.59 -4.30
N THR A 138 4.17 -22.50 -3.62
CA THR A 138 3.39 -21.96 -2.49
C THR A 138 2.01 -21.46 -2.94
N LEU A 139 1.95 -20.77 -4.07
CA LEU A 139 0.69 -20.30 -4.65
C LEU A 139 -0.22 -21.46 -5.05
N LEU A 140 0.32 -22.48 -5.73
CA LEU A 140 -0.45 -23.67 -6.13
C LEU A 140 -0.87 -24.52 -4.93
N GLY A 141 -0.07 -24.56 -3.87
CA GLY A 141 -0.42 -25.24 -2.61
C GLY A 141 -1.70 -24.68 -1.95
N ALA A 142 -2.02 -23.41 -2.18
CA ALA A 142 -3.30 -22.83 -1.75
C ALA A 142 -4.48 -23.48 -2.50
N ASN A 143 -4.35 -23.67 -3.82
CA ASN A 143 -5.36 -24.37 -4.63
C ASN A 143 -5.51 -25.84 -4.20
N THR A 144 -4.40 -26.53 -3.94
CA THR A 144 -4.42 -27.91 -3.41
C THR A 144 -5.13 -28.00 -2.07
N THR A 145 -4.96 -27.00 -1.18
CA THR A 145 -5.69 -26.93 0.09
C THR A 145 -7.20 -26.81 -0.15
N ILE A 146 -7.63 -25.89 -1.03
CA ILE A 146 -9.05 -25.70 -1.39
C ILE A 146 -9.65 -26.99 -1.94
N HIS A 147 -8.92 -27.67 -2.83
CA HIS A 147 -9.36 -28.91 -3.47
C HIS A 147 -9.43 -30.08 -2.46
N ASN A 148 -8.39 -30.29 -1.65
CA ASN A 148 -8.35 -31.38 -0.66
C ASN A 148 -9.46 -31.25 0.39
N GLU A 149 -9.74 -30.01 0.81
CA GLU A 149 -10.81 -29.69 1.76
C GLU A 149 -12.21 -29.67 1.12
N ARG A 150 -12.29 -29.90 -0.20
CA ARG A 150 -13.54 -29.94 -0.98
C ARG A 150 -14.39 -28.69 -0.79
N LEU A 151 -13.76 -27.53 -0.69
CA LEU A 151 -14.46 -26.26 -0.56
C LEU A 151 -15.24 -26.00 -1.85
N LYS A 152 -16.54 -25.66 -1.71
CA LYS A 152 -17.43 -25.39 -2.84
C LYS A 152 -17.65 -23.90 -3.00
N ASN A 153 -18.09 -23.49 -4.19
CA ASN A 153 -18.42 -22.09 -4.52
C ASN A 153 -17.20 -21.14 -4.45
N PHE A 154 -16.02 -21.68 -4.79
CA PHE A 154 -14.77 -20.93 -4.94
C PHE A 154 -14.31 -21.00 -6.40
N VAL A 155 -13.81 -19.88 -6.90
CA VAL A 155 -13.09 -19.81 -8.18
C VAL A 155 -11.75 -19.14 -7.91
N VAL A 156 -10.66 -19.83 -8.24
CA VAL A 156 -9.31 -19.27 -8.16
C VAL A 156 -8.84 -18.95 -9.57
N ILE A 157 -8.49 -17.69 -9.81
CA ILE A 157 -7.93 -17.23 -11.07
C ILE A 157 -6.50 -16.79 -10.80
N LEU A 158 -5.55 -17.49 -11.41
CA LEU A 158 -4.13 -17.15 -11.39
C LEU A 158 -3.77 -16.54 -12.75
N SER A 159 -3.35 -15.28 -12.76
CA SER A 159 -2.87 -14.57 -13.95
C SER A 159 -1.37 -14.33 -13.83
N LEU A 160 -0.61 -14.77 -14.84
CA LEU A 160 0.85 -14.67 -14.88
C LEU A 160 1.36 -14.63 -16.32
N ILE A 161 2.56 -14.11 -16.52
CA ILE A 161 3.22 -14.10 -17.83
C ILE A 161 3.56 -15.53 -18.25
N GLN A 162 3.37 -15.85 -19.52
CA GLN A 162 3.65 -17.18 -20.09
C GLN A 162 5.11 -17.62 -19.83
N ASP A 163 6.08 -16.75 -20.05
CA ASP A 163 7.50 -17.06 -19.81
C ASP A 163 7.75 -17.36 -18.32
N THR A 164 7.10 -16.65 -17.40
CA THR A 164 7.18 -16.94 -15.96
C THR A 164 6.66 -18.34 -15.66
N TRP A 165 5.51 -18.72 -16.24
CA TRP A 165 4.95 -20.06 -16.11
C TRP A 165 5.93 -21.14 -16.61
N GLU A 166 6.45 -20.99 -17.83
CA GLU A 166 7.30 -21.97 -18.48
C GLU A 166 8.63 -22.16 -17.74
N ASN A 167 9.25 -21.07 -17.30
CA ASN A 167 10.48 -21.11 -16.51
C ASN A 167 10.28 -21.81 -15.16
N GLN A 168 9.20 -21.48 -14.45
CA GLN A 168 8.93 -22.06 -13.13
C GLN A 168 8.53 -23.53 -13.21
N THR A 169 7.73 -23.92 -14.20
CA THR A 169 7.34 -25.32 -14.40
C THR A 169 8.50 -26.19 -14.87
N THR A 170 9.47 -25.63 -15.60
CA THR A 170 10.71 -26.33 -15.94
C THR A 170 11.61 -26.49 -14.70
N LYS A 171 11.68 -25.47 -13.84
CA LYS A 171 12.43 -25.54 -12.58
C LYS A 171 11.81 -26.51 -11.56
N TYR A 172 10.48 -26.64 -11.56
CA TYR A 172 9.70 -27.50 -10.67
C TYR A 172 8.77 -28.44 -11.47
N PRO A 173 9.32 -29.44 -12.18
CA PRO A 173 8.57 -30.26 -13.15
C PRO A 173 7.61 -31.27 -12.51
N CYS A 174 7.67 -31.49 -11.20
CA CYS A 174 6.89 -32.51 -10.48
C CYS A 174 5.94 -31.91 -9.43
N LEU A 175 5.35 -30.75 -9.70
CA LEU A 175 4.34 -30.20 -8.79
C LEU A 175 3.04 -30.98 -8.97
N ALA A 176 2.74 -31.91 -8.06
CA ALA A 176 1.44 -32.58 -7.96
C ALA A 176 0.26 -31.59 -7.90
N ASP A 177 0.54 -30.34 -7.52
CA ASP A 177 -0.42 -29.23 -7.51
C ASP A 177 -0.82 -28.77 -8.91
N GLN A 178 -0.03 -29.03 -9.96
CA GLN A 178 -0.40 -28.73 -11.35
C GLN A 178 -1.58 -29.59 -11.82
N ASP A 179 -1.68 -30.83 -11.35
CA ASP A 179 -2.81 -31.74 -11.65
C ASP A 179 -4.14 -31.22 -11.08
N ARG A 180 -4.10 -30.19 -10.22
CA ARG A 180 -5.27 -29.53 -9.63
C ARG A 180 -5.73 -28.29 -10.40
N ILE A 181 -5.12 -28.00 -11.54
CA ILE A 181 -5.53 -26.89 -12.41
C ILE A 181 -6.62 -27.41 -13.35
N ASP A 182 -7.86 -26.97 -13.11
CA ASP A 182 -9.01 -27.41 -13.91
C ASP A 182 -8.95 -26.91 -15.36
N ARG A 183 -8.41 -25.70 -15.57
CA ARG A 183 -8.34 -25.07 -16.88
C ARG A 183 -7.15 -24.13 -17.00
N ILE A 184 -6.41 -24.29 -18.09
CA ILE A 184 -5.37 -23.34 -18.52
C ILE A 184 -5.91 -22.58 -19.72
N VAL A 185 -5.90 -21.25 -19.64
CA VAL A 185 -6.23 -20.36 -20.76
C VAL A 185 -4.96 -19.63 -21.16
N LYS A 186 -4.46 -19.92 -22.37
CA LYS A 186 -3.35 -19.18 -22.97
C LYS A 186 -3.92 -18.06 -23.84
N LEU A 187 -3.44 -16.83 -23.64
CA LEU A 187 -3.84 -15.68 -24.44
C LEU A 187 -2.84 -15.49 -25.58
N ASP A 188 -3.30 -15.69 -26.81
CA ASP A 188 -2.49 -15.49 -28.00
C ASP A 188 -2.26 -14.01 -28.31
N LYS A 189 -1.16 -13.73 -29.01
CA LYS A 189 -0.94 -12.43 -29.65
C LYS A 189 -2.05 -12.16 -30.67
N ILE A 190 -2.51 -10.91 -30.71
CA ILE A 190 -3.54 -10.44 -31.64
C ILE A 190 -2.97 -10.23 -33.05
N THR A 191 -3.81 -10.37 -34.08
CA THR A 191 -3.46 -10.07 -35.47
C THR A 191 -3.41 -8.56 -35.72
N LEU A 192 -2.84 -8.13 -36.86
CA LEU A 192 -2.88 -6.72 -37.25
C LEU A 192 -4.32 -6.22 -37.51
N ASP A 193 -5.24 -7.09 -37.95
CA ASP A 193 -6.64 -6.72 -38.13
C ASP A 193 -7.32 -6.41 -36.79
N GLN A 194 -7.09 -7.26 -35.78
CA GLN A 194 -7.58 -7.01 -34.41
C GLN A 194 -6.92 -5.78 -33.79
N ALA A 195 -5.64 -5.51 -34.10
CA ALA A 195 -4.96 -4.30 -33.66
C ALA A 195 -5.59 -3.04 -34.26
N GLU A 196 -5.95 -3.08 -35.55
CA GLU A 196 -6.65 -2.00 -36.24
C GLU A 196 -8.04 -1.77 -35.63
N GLU A 197 -8.78 -2.83 -35.32
CA GLU A 197 -10.09 -2.77 -34.68
C GLU A 197 -10.03 -2.09 -33.29
N ILE A 198 -8.94 -2.31 -32.53
CA ILE A 198 -8.72 -1.62 -31.25
C ILE A 198 -8.59 -0.11 -31.46
N TRP A 199 -7.84 0.33 -32.47
CA TRP A 199 -7.72 1.75 -32.79
C TRP A 199 -9.05 2.33 -33.27
N GLN A 200 -9.72 1.65 -34.20
CA GLN A 200 -11.03 2.05 -34.72
C GLN A 200 -12.03 2.26 -33.58
N LYS A 201 -12.19 1.27 -32.69
CA LYS A 201 -13.13 1.38 -31.55
C LYS A 201 -12.84 2.56 -30.64
N ARG A 202 -11.56 2.90 -30.44
CA ARG A 202 -11.14 4.03 -29.59
C ARG A 202 -11.31 5.39 -30.29
N LEU A 203 -11.10 5.45 -31.60
CA LEU A 203 -11.21 6.67 -32.39
C LEU A 203 -12.64 6.98 -32.82
N TYR A 204 -13.50 5.97 -32.92
CA TYR A 204 -14.88 6.08 -33.38
C TYR A 204 -15.67 7.23 -32.71
N PRO A 205 -15.66 7.40 -31.37
CA PRO A 205 -16.38 8.51 -30.73
C PRO A 205 -15.88 9.90 -31.17
N LEU A 206 -14.57 10.03 -31.46
CA LEU A 206 -13.98 11.28 -31.94
C LEU A 206 -14.30 11.53 -33.42
N HIS A 207 -14.27 10.47 -34.25
CA HIS A 207 -14.63 10.56 -35.66
C HIS A 207 -16.09 10.96 -35.88
N GLN A 208 -17.01 10.52 -35.02
CA GLN A 208 -18.41 10.95 -35.08
C GLN A 208 -18.58 12.46 -34.80
N GLN A 209 -17.65 13.08 -34.07
CA GLN A 209 -17.67 14.50 -33.74
C GLN A 209 -16.91 15.36 -34.76
N ALA A 210 -16.09 14.75 -35.63
CA ALA A 210 -15.28 15.47 -36.60
C ALA A 210 -16.09 15.91 -37.82
N ASN A 211 -15.83 17.13 -38.31
CA ASN A 211 -16.37 17.64 -39.56
C ASN A 211 -15.25 18.30 -40.39
N PRO A 212 -14.88 17.77 -41.57
CA PRO A 212 -15.47 16.58 -42.21
C PRO A 212 -15.16 15.29 -41.45
N LYS A 213 -15.98 14.26 -41.67
CA LYS A 213 -15.69 12.90 -41.19
C LYS A 213 -14.40 12.40 -41.85
N PRO A 214 -13.49 11.75 -41.11
CA PRO A 214 -12.27 11.21 -41.70
C PRO A 214 -12.56 10.11 -42.73
N GLU A 215 -11.72 9.99 -43.75
CA GLU A 215 -11.89 8.98 -44.81
C GLU A 215 -11.56 7.55 -44.34
N SER A 216 -10.79 7.42 -43.26
CA SER A 216 -10.40 6.13 -42.68
C SER A 216 -10.86 6.03 -41.23
N ASP A 217 -11.37 4.86 -40.88
CA ASP A 217 -11.82 4.49 -39.54
C ASP A 217 -10.71 4.49 -38.47
N ILE A 218 -9.44 4.58 -38.89
CA ILE A 218 -8.29 4.71 -38.00
C ILE A 218 -7.53 6.03 -38.14
N PHE A 219 -7.99 6.95 -38.99
CA PHE A 219 -7.34 8.25 -39.16
C PHE A 219 -7.15 8.97 -37.80
N PRO A 220 -6.02 9.62 -37.51
CA PRO A 220 -4.87 9.87 -38.39
C PRO A 220 -3.80 8.77 -38.39
N LEU A 221 -4.08 7.61 -37.79
CA LEU A 221 -3.17 6.47 -37.77
C LEU A 221 -3.23 5.70 -39.09
N THR A 222 -2.21 4.91 -39.38
CA THR A 222 -2.15 4.07 -40.58
C THR A 222 -1.78 2.63 -40.24
N ARG A 223 -2.30 1.69 -41.03
CA ARG A 223 -1.97 0.26 -40.90
C ARG A 223 -0.48 -0.01 -41.13
N ASP A 224 0.19 0.81 -41.93
CA ASP A 224 1.62 0.63 -42.19
C ASP A 224 2.47 0.89 -40.94
N GLU A 225 2.03 1.75 -40.01
CA GLU A 225 2.71 1.88 -38.71
C GLU A 225 2.59 0.62 -37.85
N LEU A 226 1.45 -0.09 -37.91
CA LEU A 226 1.31 -1.41 -37.27
C LEU A 226 2.25 -2.44 -37.88
N LYS A 227 2.34 -2.48 -39.22
CA LYS A 227 3.25 -3.40 -39.93
C LYS A 227 4.72 -3.12 -39.61
N LYS A 228 5.12 -1.84 -39.59
CA LYS A 228 6.49 -1.42 -39.22
C LYS A 228 6.82 -1.85 -37.80
N ARG A 229 5.91 -1.64 -36.84
CA ARG A 229 6.12 -2.00 -35.43
C ARG A 229 6.05 -3.52 -35.19
N SER A 230 5.33 -4.26 -36.00
CA SER A 230 5.10 -5.70 -35.84
C SER A 230 5.22 -6.43 -37.17
N PRO A 231 6.44 -6.55 -37.73
CA PRO A 231 6.66 -7.15 -39.05
C PRO A 231 6.26 -8.63 -39.11
N GLY A 232 6.23 -9.32 -37.96
CA GLY A 232 5.72 -10.69 -37.84
C GLY A 232 4.19 -10.83 -37.90
N GLY A 233 3.45 -9.75 -38.15
CA GLY A 233 1.99 -9.78 -38.34
C GLY A 233 1.15 -10.03 -37.08
N ARG A 234 1.80 -10.15 -35.91
CA ARG A 234 1.15 -10.34 -34.61
C ARG A 234 1.76 -9.44 -33.55
N THR A 235 0.93 -9.00 -32.61
CA THR A 235 1.33 -8.07 -31.56
C THR A 235 0.49 -8.27 -30.29
N VAL A 236 0.72 -7.48 -29.26
CA VAL A 236 -0.09 -7.50 -28.02
C VAL A 236 -0.93 -6.22 -27.92
N PRO A 237 -2.16 -6.28 -27.36
CA PRO A 237 -3.04 -5.11 -27.28
C PRO A 237 -2.38 -3.86 -26.67
N ARG A 238 -1.54 -4.03 -25.65
CA ARG A 238 -0.83 -2.94 -24.97
C ARG A 238 0.10 -2.17 -25.92
N THR A 239 0.91 -2.88 -26.72
CA THR A 239 1.81 -2.27 -27.72
C THR A 239 1.05 -1.47 -28.76
N VAL A 240 -0.13 -1.95 -29.18
CA VAL A 240 -1.00 -1.26 -30.13
C VAL A 240 -1.51 0.06 -29.56
N ILE A 241 -2.01 0.04 -28.32
CA ILE A 241 -2.49 1.24 -27.64
C ILE A 241 -1.35 2.25 -27.43
N GLN A 242 -0.18 1.78 -26.99
CA GLN A 242 1.01 2.63 -26.81
C GLN A 242 1.47 3.27 -28.12
N LEU A 243 1.52 2.50 -29.22
CA LEU A 243 1.88 3.01 -30.54
C LEU A 243 0.88 4.07 -31.01
N GLY A 244 -0.43 3.80 -30.91
CA GLY A 244 -1.45 4.75 -31.32
C GLY A 244 -1.39 6.05 -30.51
N HIS A 245 -1.17 5.94 -29.19
CA HIS A 245 -1.00 7.11 -28.34
C HIS A 245 0.25 7.93 -28.73
N LYS A 246 1.39 7.27 -28.96
CA LYS A 246 2.64 7.91 -29.39
C LYS A 246 2.44 8.70 -30.69
N LEU A 247 1.89 8.06 -31.72
CA LEU A 247 1.67 8.66 -33.03
C LEU A 247 0.73 9.88 -32.95
N ILE A 248 -0.36 9.78 -32.17
CA ILE A 248 -1.29 10.91 -31.97
C ILE A 248 -0.59 12.11 -31.31
N GLN A 249 0.33 11.88 -30.37
CA GLN A 249 1.05 12.97 -29.71
C GLN A 249 2.08 13.61 -30.63
N GLU A 250 2.80 12.81 -31.42
CA GLU A 250 3.69 13.33 -32.47
C GLU A 250 2.93 14.24 -33.44
N LEU A 251 1.72 13.85 -33.84
CA LEU A 251 0.85 14.66 -34.69
C LEU A 251 0.34 15.95 -34.02
N LYS A 252 0.17 15.95 -32.70
CA LYS A 252 -0.22 17.15 -31.93
C LYS A 252 0.91 18.16 -31.76
N GLY A 253 2.14 17.84 -32.18
CA GLY A 253 3.30 18.71 -32.01
C GLY A 253 3.72 18.90 -30.55
N THR A 254 3.20 18.08 -29.62
CA THR A 254 3.51 18.15 -28.17
C THR A 254 4.88 17.56 -27.82
N GLY A 255 5.65 17.11 -28.81
CA GLY A 255 6.99 16.54 -28.64
C GLY A 255 6.98 15.20 -27.87
N HIS A 256 8.15 14.56 -27.78
CA HIS A 256 8.33 13.44 -26.86
C HIS A 256 8.20 13.96 -25.43
N ILE A 257 7.10 13.65 -24.75
CA ILE A 257 7.00 13.81 -23.30
C ILE A 257 8.18 13.04 -22.70
N LYS A 258 9.04 13.74 -21.95
CA LYS A 258 10.18 13.09 -21.29
C LYS A 258 9.65 12.00 -20.36
N THR A 259 10.28 10.83 -20.41
CA THR A 259 9.91 9.68 -19.57
C THR A 259 9.95 10.05 -18.08
N ASP A 260 10.88 10.92 -17.69
CA ASP A 260 11.07 11.38 -16.31
C ASP A 260 9.86 12.17 -15.78
N ASP A 261 9.35 13.13 -16.57
CA ASP A 261 8.15 13.91 -16.23
C ASP A 261 6.89 13.02 -16.17
N SER A 262 6.84 12.02 -17.05
CA SER A 262 5.76 11.03 -17.06
C SER A 262 5.81 10.12 -15.84
N PHE A 263 7.01 9.78 -15.35
CA PHE A 263 7.19 8.94 -14.18
C PHE A 263 6.67 9.62 -12.92
N LEU A 264 6.97 10.90 -12.71
CA LEU A 264 6.47 11.65 -11.56
C LEU A 264 4.94 11.69 -11.52
N LEU A 265 4.27 11.82 -12.67
CA LEU A 265 2.80 11.76 -12.74
C LEU A 265 2.26 10.37 -12.37
N VAL A 266 2.91 9.30 -12.84
CA VAL A 266 2.55 7.92 -12.48
C VAL A 266 2.76 7.68 -10.98
N TRP A 267 3.90 8.13 -10.45
CA TRP A 267 4.22 8.09 -9.04
C TRP A 267 3.17 8.81 -8.21
N ASP A 268 2.88 10.09 -8.50
CA ASP A 268 1.92 10.89 -7.76
C ASP A 268 0.51 10.28 -7.77
N LYS A 269 0.10 9.73 -8.92
CA LYS A 269 -1.18 9.03 -9.05
C LYS A 269 -1.24 7.79 -8.17
N GLU A 270 -0.20 6.94 -8.21
CA GLU A 270 -0.19 5.73 -7.39
C GLU A 270 -0.02 6.04 -5.90
N PHE A 271 0.83 7.01 -5.56
CA PHE A 271 1.02 7.50 -4.21
C PHE A 271 -0.29 8.02 -3.60
N LYS A 272 -1.06 8.85 -4.33
CA LYS A 272 -2.38 9.32 -3.88
C LYS A 272 -3.38 8.17 -3.68
N LYS A 273 -3.40 7.18 -4.59
CA LYS A 273 -4.23 5.98 -4.39
C LYS A 273 -3.81 5.18 -3.16
N VAL A 274 -2.51 5.10 -2.88
CA VAL A 274 -1.96 4.44 -1.69
C VAL A 274 -2.38 5.22 -0.44
N GLN A 275 -2.22 6.54 -0.41
CA GLN A 275 -2.65 7.40 0.70
C GLN A 275 -4.15 7.23 1.00
N ALA A 276 -4.99 7.17 -0.02
CA ALA A 276 -6.43 6.98 0.13
C ALA A 276 -6.83 5.56 0.59
N LYS A 277 -5.96 4.56 0.42
CA LYS A 277 -6.24 3.15 0.78
C LYS A 277 -5.57 2.73 2.09
N VAL A 278 -4.41 3.30 2.40
CA VAL A 278 -3.57 2.93 3.56
C VAL A 278 -3.68 4.04 4.60
N GLU A 279 -4.68 3.96 5.45
CA GLU A 279 -4.95 4.94 6.51
C GLU A 279 -4.19 4.64 7.81
N ARG A 280 -3.68 3.41 7.98
CA ARG A 280 -2.96 2.97 9.19
C ARG A 280 -1.81 2.05 8.81
N ILE A 281 -0.69 2.15 9.54
CA ILE A 281 0.50 1.33 9.30
C ILE A 281 0.17 -0.17 9.36
N ARG A 282 -0.62 -0.60 10.35
CA ARG A 282 -1.02 -2.01 10.56
C ARG A 282 -1.87 -2.62 9.45
N GLN A 283 -2.34 -1.83 8.47
CA GLN A 283 -3.01 -2.41 7.30
C GLN A 283 -2.03 -3.20 6.43
N GLN A 284 -0.73 -3.00 6.62
CA GLN A 284 0.34 -3.86 6.13
C GLN A 284 0.85 -4.69 7.31
N SER A 285 1.02 -5.99 7.10
CA SER A 285 1.61 -6.88 8.11
C SER A 285 3.07 -6.51 8.36
N SER A 286 3.58 -6.85 9.55
CA SER A 286 5.00 -6.68 9.90
C SER A 286 5.95 -7.31 8.87
N SER A 287 5.55 -8.42 8.24
CA SER A 287 6.31 -9.06 7.17
C SER A 287 6.30 -8.31 5.85
N GLU A 288 5.16 -7.74 5.46
CA GLU A 288 5.07 -6.90 4.25
C GLU A 288 5.93 -5.65 4.42
N LEU A 289 5.85 -4.98 5.58
CA LEU A 289 6.64 -3.78 5.86
C LEU A 289 8.15 -4.05 5.78
N ALA A 290 8.62 -5.16 6.36
CA ALA A 290 10.01 -5.57 6.26
C ALA A 290 10.43 -5.89 4.81
N GLN A 291 9.59 -6.58 4.04
CA GLN A 291 9.85 -6.85 2.63
C GLN A 291 9.90 -5.56 1.79
N TYR A 292 8.94 -4.64 1.97
CA TYR A 292 8.89 -3.41 1.19
C TYR A 292 10.10 -2.52 1.48
N LEU A 293 10.57 -2.50 2.73
CA LEU A 293 11.81 -1.82 3.07
C LEU A 293 13.01 -2.48 2.38
N ALA A 294 13.10 -3.81 2.37
CA ALA A 294 14.16 -4.52 1.66
C ALA A 294 14.16 -4.19 0.15
N ASP A 295 13.00 -4.24 -0.51
CA ASP A 295 12.85 -3.91 -1.93
C ASP A 295 13.35 -2.48 -2.25
N VAL A 296 13.07 -1.52 -1.36
CA VAL A 296 13.53 -0.13 -1.51
C VAL A 296 15.02 0.01 -1.25
N LEU A 297 15.58 -0.67 -0.24
CA LEU A 297 17.03 -0.64 0.03
C LEU A 297 17.81 -1.25 -1.14
N GLU A 298 17.35 -2.38 -1.69
CA GLU A 298 17.93 -3.00 -2.87
C GLU A 298 17.85 -2.08 -4.09
N MET A 299 16.71 -1.43 -4.29
CA MET A 299 16.54 -0.44 -5.36
C MET A 299 17.55 0.68 -5.24
N LEU A 300 17.72 1.26 -4.05
CA LEU A 300 18.69 2.32 -3.79
C LEU A 300 20.15 1.87 -3.93
N GLY A 301 20.39 0.56 -4.09
CA GLY A 301 21.74 0.00 -4.23
C GLY A 301 22.46 -0.15 -2.90
N VAL A 302 21.72 -0.30 -1.80
CA VAL A 302 22.31 -0.58 -0.49
C VAL A 302 22.96 -1.97 -0.53
N PRO A 303 24.23 -2.11 -0.09
CA PRO A 303 24.92 -3.39 -0.15
C PRO A 303 24.35 -4.45 0.80
N ASN A 304 24.37 -5.71 0.35
CA ASN A 304 24.06 -6.92 1.13
C ASN A 304 22.71 -6.86 1.88
N VAL A 305 21.67 -6.36 1.23
CA VAL A 305 20.31 -6.44 1.78
C VAL A 305 19.89 -7.90 1.83
N ASN A 306 19.60 -8.39 3.03
CA ASN A 306 19.13 -9.76 3.26
C ASN A 306 17.81 -9.72 4.04
N TYR A 307 16.69 -9.97 3.36
CA TYR A 307 15.41 -10.19 4.01
C TYR A 307 15.39 -11.55 4.70
N LYS A 308 14.72 -11.68 5.84
CA LYS A 308 14.73 -12.87 6.70
C LYS A 308 16.06 -13.08 7.44
N TYR A 309 16.55 -12.00 8.05
CA TYR A 309 17.80 -12.01 8.81
C TYR A 309 17.78 -12.91 10.07
N LEU A 310 16.68 -12.93 10.82
CA LEU A 310 16.59 -13.66 12.10
C LEU A 310 16.25 -15.15 11.93
N GLU A 311 17.16 -15.91 11.31
CA GLU A 311 17.01 -17.35 11.09
C GLU A 311 16.71 -18.13 12.39
N GLY A 312 15.82 -19.12 12.31
CA GLY A 312 15.39 -19.92 13.46
C GLY A 312 14.43 -19.23 14.44
N SER A 313 14.00 -17.99 14.15
CA SER A 313 13.01 -17.25 14.95
C SER A 313 11.64 -17.23 14.27
N LYS A 314 10.55 -17.17 15.06
CA LYS A 314 9.21 -16.85 14.54
C LYS A 314 9.17 -15.48 13.84
N TYR A 315 10.09 -14.58 14.20
CA TYR A 315 10.21 -13.22 13.67
C TYR A 315 11.11 -13.11 12.44
N LEU A 316 11.46 -14.25 11.82
CA LEU A 316 12.26 -14.30 10.60
C LEU A 316 11.73 -13.32 9.55
N ASN A 317 10.45 -13.46 9.19
CA ASN A 317 9.81 -12.63 8.17
C ASN A 317 9.63 -11.16 8.59
N TYR A 318 9.92 -10.78 9.84
CA TYR A 318 9.77 -9.40 10.31
C TYR A 318 11.11 -8.65 10.28
N SER A 319 12.14 -9.31 9.75
CA SER A 319 13.52 -8.86 9.88
C SER A 319 14.25 -8.82 8.55
N LEU A 320 15.23 -7.94 8.47
CA LEU A 320 16.19 -7.87 7.38
C LEU A 320 17.52 -7.32 7.90
N SER A 321 18.61 -7.53 7.17
CA SER A 321 19.89 -6.87 7.43
C SER A 321 20.45 -6.22 6.18
N PHE A 322 21.40 -5.32 6.35
CA PHE A 322 22.15 -4.72 5.26
C PHE A 322 23.48 -4.13 5.76
N ILE A 323 24.40 -3.84 4.85
CA ILE A 323 25.63 -3.09 5.16
C ILE A 323 25.37 -1.61 4.91
N HIS A 324 25.54 -0.78 5.94
CA HIS A 324 25.32 0.65 5.82
C HIS A 324 26.32 1.28 4.83
N PRO A 325 25.85 1.99 3.79
CA PRO A 325 26.69 2.38 2.66
C PRO A 325 27.82 3.35 3.04
N LYS A 326 27.62 4.19 4.06
CA LYS A 326 28.63 5.19 4.50
C LYS A 326 29.58 4.68 5.59
N THR A 327 29.17 3.69 6.37
CA THR A 327 29.92 3.29 7.58
C THR A 327 30.41 1.85 7.52
N SER A 328 30.01 1.10 6.49
CA SER A 328 30.31 -0.33 6.30
C SER A 328 29.94 -1.20 7.51
N LYS A 329 29.00 -0.74 8.33
CA LYS A 329 28.52 -1.46 9.52
C LYS A 329 27.36 -2.36 9.14
N GLU A 330 27.31 -3.54 9.72
CA GLU A 330 26.19 -4.45 9.58
C GLU A 330 25.02 -3.97 10.43
N ILE A 331 23.91 -3.65 9.76
CA ILE A 331 22.68 -3.17 10.36
C ILE A 331 21.66 -4.30 10.32
N GLY A 332 21.19 -4.72 11.49
CA GLY A 332 20.00 -5.56 11.60
C GLY A 332 18.76 -4.68 11.78
N ILE A 333 17.64 -5.04 11.16
CA ILE A 333 16.33 -4.44 11.38
C ILE A 333 15.34 -5.51 11.82
N LEU A 334 14.53 -5.17 12.81
CA LEU A 334 13.29 -5.88 13.12
C LEU A 334 12.14 -4.86 13.08
N TRP A 335 11.14 -5.10 12.22
CA TRP A 335 9.92 -4.29 12.15
C TRP A 335 8.74 -5.08 12.71
N ASN A 336 8.12 -4.60 13.79
CA ASN A 336 6.99 -5.28 14.43
C ASN A 336 5.85 -4.30 14.78
N GLU A 337 4.71 -4.44 14.10
CA GLU A 337 3.47 -3.69 14.30
C GLU A 337 2.34 -4.57 14.86
N ASP A 338 2.66 -5.73 15.46
CA ASP A 338 1.67 -6.55 16.14
C ASP A 338 1.27 -5.85 17.47
N PRO A 339 -0.02 -5.65 17.77
CA PRO A 339 -0.45 -5.02 19.02
C PRO A 339 -0.29 -5.94 20.24
N ASN A 340 -0.28 -7.25 20.05
CA ASN A 340 -0.20 -8.20 21.14
C ASN A 340 1.12 -8.05 21.93
N MET A 341 0.98 -7.70 23.21
CA MET A 341 2.12 -7.43 24.09
C MET A 341 2.99 -8.65 24.41
N ARG A 342 2.43 -9.86 24.26
CA ARG A 342 3.19 -11.11 24.36
C ARG A 342 4.09 -11.29 23.13
N SER A 343 3.56 -11.01 21.94
CA SER A 343 4.35 -11.03 20.70
C SER A 343 5.41 -9.93 20.70
N PHE A 344 5.10 -8.74 21.22
CA PHE A 344 6.12 -7.72 21.47
C PHE A 344 7.24 -8.24 22.40
N TYR A 345 6.91 -8.86 23.54
CA TYR A 345 7.92 -9.42 24.45
C TYR A 345 8.82 -10.47 23.78
N TYR A 346 8.25 -11.41 23.02
CA TYR A 346 9.02 -12.42 22.32
C TYR A 346 9.86 -11.81 21.19
N SER A 347 9.38 -10.78 20.51
CA SER A 347 10.17 -10.04 19.51
C SER A 347 11.39 -9.35 20.15
N MET A 348 11.23 -8.74 21.32
CA MET A 348 12.34 -8.18 22.10
C MET A 348 13.30 -9.25 22.62
N SER A 349 12.78 -10.44 22.96
CA SER A 349 13.61 -11.58 23.37
C SER A 349 14.45 -12.10 22.20
N ALA A 350 13.92 -12.06 20.97
CA ALA A 350 14.70 -12.36 19.76
C ALA A 350 15.79 -11.31 19.53
N CYS A 351 15.49 -10.02 19.65
CA CYS A 351 16.50 -8.95 19.61
C CYS A 351 17.62 -9.15 20.64
N GLU A 352 17.27 -9.54 21.88
CA GLU A 352 18.28 -9.76 22.93
C GLU A 352 19.27 -10.87 22.55
N LYS A 353 18.80 -11.93 21.88
CA LYS A 353 19.65 -13.04 21.42
C LYS A 353 20.67 -12.56 20.39
N VAL A 354 20.21 -11.82 19.37
CA VAL A 354 21.04 -11.26 18.29
C VAL A 354 22.13 -10.36 18.86
N VAL A 355 21.74 -9.45 19.77
CA VAL A 355 22.68 -8.53 20.42
C VAL A 355 23.71 -9.28 21.27
N LYS A 356 23.30 -10.33 21.99
CA LYS A 356 24.21 -11.16 22.78
C LYS A 356 25.16 -11.99 21.91
N ALA A 357 24.69 -12.44 20.75
CA ALA A 357 25.48 -13.21 19.79
C ALA A 357 26.45 -12.34 18.97
N GLY A 358 26.25 -11.01 18.96
CA GLY A 358 27.09 -10.09 18.19
C GLY A 358 26.89 -10.21 16.68
N GLU A 359 25.70 -10.64 16.25
CA GLU A 359 25.39 -10.91 14.84
C GLU A 359 25.25 -9.63 13.98
N CYS A 360 25.23 -8.44 14.60
CA CYS A 360 25.28 -7.17 13.88
C CYS A 360 25.93 -6.07 14.73
N ASP A 361 26.50 -5.06 14.07
CA ASP A 361 27.06 -3.88 14.74
C ASP A 361 25.97 -3.00 15.37
N ARG A 362 24.80 -2.93 14.70
CA ARG A 362 23.67 -2.11 15.12
C ARG A 362 22.36 -2.75 14.73
N LEU A 363 21.62 -3.20 15.74
CA LEU A 363 20.20 -3.50 15.63
C LEU A 363 19.31 -2.24 15.69
N ILE A 364 18.37 -2.12 14.75
CA ILE A 364 17.33 -1.09 14.70
C ILE A 364 15.97 -1.76 14.86
N PHE A 365 15.17 -1.28 15.81
CA PHE A 365 13.79 -1.71 15.97
C PHE A 365 12.85 -0.67 15.37
N ILE A 366 11.94 -1.09 14.48
CA ILE A 366 10.93 -0.22 13.87
C ILE A 366 9.56 -0.64 14.40
N ARG A 367 8.86 0.32 15.01
CA ARG A 367 7.50 0.12 15.55
C ARG A 367 6.80 1.45 15.81
N ASN A 368 5.54 1.57 15.39
CA ASN A 368 4.64 2.66 15.76
C ASN A 368 3.62 2.23 16.84
N GLU A 369 3.23 0.96 16.88
CA GLU A 369 2.30 0.45 17.90
C GLU A 369 2.81 0.68 19.35
N PRO A 370 1.92 0.89 20.34
CA PRO A 370 2.30 1.14 21.72
C PRO A 370 3.16 0.02 22.32
N PHE A 371 4.05 0.41 23.25
CA PHE A 371 4.90 -0.51 24.01
C PHE A 371 4.23 -1.03 25.31
N GLY A 372 3.00 -0.60 25.58
CA GLY A 372 2.26 -0.90 26.81
C GLY A 372 2.84 -0.21 28.04
N SER A 373 2.68 -0.84 29.21
CA SER A 373 3.11 -0.29 30.50
C SER A 373 4.60 -0.50 30.74
N THR A 374 5.23 0.46 31.44
CA THR A 374 6.64 0.39 31.88
C THR A 374 6.95 -0.80 32.78
N LYS A 375 5.92 -1.41 33.38
CA LYS A 375 6.06 -2.63 34.21
C LYS A 375 6.23 -3.91 33.38
N ASN A 376 5.84 -3.89 32.11
CA ASN A 376 5.84 -5.07 31.24
C ASN A 376 7.26 -5.57 30.94
N LYS A 377 7.45 -6.89 30.93
CA LYS A 377 8.75 -7.51 30.62
C LYS A 377 9.28 -7.08 29.25
N GLY A 378 8.41 -7.02 28.24
CA GLY A 378 8.76 -6.55 26.89
C GLY A 378 9.31 -5.13 26.90
N TYR A 379 8.65 -4.20 27.62
CA TYR A 379 9.11 -2.82 27.74
C TYR A 379 10.47 -2.72 28.43
N LYS A 380 10.69 -3.51 29.50
CA LYS A 380 11.99 -3.55 30.19
C LYS A 380 13.12 -4.05 29.28
N LEU A 381 12.86 -5.08 28.46
CA LEU A 381 13.84 -5.54 27.47
C LEU A 381 14.10 -4.48 26.40
N PHE A 382 13.03 -3.85 25.89
CA PHE A 382 13.14 -2.75 24.94
C PHE A 382 14.04 -1.64 25.48
N GLN A 383 13.80 -1.17 26.70
CA GLN A 383 14.63 -0.15 27.32
C GLN A 383 16.08 -0.62 27.48
N LYS A 384 16.30 -1.87 27.90
CA LYS A 384 17.66 -2.42 28.06
C LYS A 384 18.45 -2.42 26.75
N ILE A 385 17.80 -2.73 25.62
CA ILE A 385 18.46 -2.87 24.32
C ILE A 385 18.58 -1.53 23.59
N PHE A 386 17.51 -0.72 23.58
CA PHE A 386 17.35 0.42 22.66
C PHE A 386 17.45 1.81 23.31
N SER A 387 17.72 1.92 24.61
CA SER A 387 17.89 3.24 25.28
C SER A 387 19.30 3.82 25.15
N GLY A 388 20.25 3.14 24.51
CA GLY A 388 21.64 3.57 24.39
C GLY A 388 22.28 3.14 23.06
N ASN A 389 23.44 3.70 22.74
CA ASN A 389 24.19 3.28 21.55
C ASN A 389 24.82 1.89 21.74
N PRO A 390 24.93 1.06 20.68
CA PRO A 390 24.69 1.40 19.28
C PRO A 390 23.24 1.20 18.81
N HIS A 391 22.39 0.44 19.51
CA HIS A 391 21.06 0.06 19.04
C HIS A 391 20.05 1.20 19.17
N ARG A 392 19.02 1.25 18.31
CA ARG A 392 18.02 2.31 18.38
C ARG A 392 16.63 1.88 17.94
N HIS A 393 15.64 2.65 18.37
CA HIS A 393 14.26 2.53 17.90
C HIS A 393 13.94 3.65 16.90
N ILE A 394 13.14 3.32 15.88
CA ILE A 394 12.55 4.28 14.96
C ILE A 394 11.03 4.10 15.02
N CYS A 395 10.32 5.19 15.30
CA CYS A 395 8.88 5.26 15.10
C CYS A 395 8.60 5.66 13.64
N PRO A 396 8.06 4.78 12.78
CA PRO A 396 7.78 5.11 11.41
C PRO A 396 6.58 6.05 11.30
N HIS A 397 6.64 7.02 10.38
CA HIS A 397 5.47 7.82 10.02
C HIS A 397 4.64 7.10 8.94
N LEU A 398 3.32 7.27 8.96
CA LEU A 398 2.42 6.64 7.97
C LEU A 398 2.83 6.96 6.52
N ASP A 399 3.23 8.20 6.27
CA ASP A 399 3.73 8.65 4.96
C ASP A 399 4.94 7.85 4.46
N SER A 400 5.84 7.44 5.36
CA SER A 400 6.95 6.54 4.98
C SER A 400 6.45 5.18 4.50
N VAL A 401 5.38 4.65 5.09
CA VAL A 401 4.74 3.42 4.62
C VAL A 401 4.11 3.63 3.25
N HIS A 402 3.51 4.80 2.98
CA HIS A 402 3.00 5.13 1.64
C HIS A 402 4.09 5.09 0.57
N TYR A 403 5.27 5.63 0.86
CA TYR A 403 6.42 5.55 -0.04
C TYR A 403 6.82 4.10 -0.36
N LEU A 404 6.95 3.27 0.68
CA LEU A 404 7.34 1.85 0.54
C LEU A 404 6.29 1.06 -0.28
N VAL A 405 5.01 1.20 0.06
CA VAL A 405 3.90 0.50 -0.61
C VAL A 405 3.77 0.96 -2.06
N THR A 406 3.94 2.26 -2.34
CA THR A 406 3.86 2.81 -3.71
C THR A 406 4.93 2.18 -4.59
N TYR A 407 6.19 2.17 -4.13
CA TYR A 407 7.26 1.55 -4.91
C TYR A 407 7.04 0.04 -5.10
N HIS A 408 6.62 -0.67 -4.05
CA HIS A 408 6.36 -2.11 -4.17
C HIS A 408 5.25 -2.42 -5.21
N ARG A 409 4.18 -1.62 -5.26
CA ARG A 409 3.15 -1.78 -6.30
C ARG A 409 3.69 -1.52 -7.70
N LEU A 410 4.43 -0.43 -7.90
CA LEU A 410 5.04 -0.13 -9.20
C LEU A 410 6.05 -1.21 -9.61
N LEU A 411 6.77 -1.80 -8.66
CA LEU A 411 7.68 -2.92 -8.90
C LEU A 411 6.92 -4.17 -9.37
N ASN A 412 5.75 -4.46 -8.77
CA ASN A 412 4.90 -5.57 -9.20
C ASN A 412 4.34 -5.33 -10.60
N GLU A 413 3.85 -4.13 -10.88
CA GLU A 413 3.41 -3.74 -12.22
C GLU A 413 4.55 -3.83 -13.25
N ALA A 414 5.76 -3.40 -12.92
CA ALA A 414 6.91 -3.50 -13.82
C ALA A 414 7.34 -4.95 -14.07
N THR A 415 7.28 -5.79 -13.04
CA THR A 415 7.65 -7.21 -13.12
C THR A 415 6.64 -7.99 -13.96
N SER A 416 5.36 -7.68 -13.83
CA SER A 416 4.26 -8.23 -14.64
C SER A 416 4.12 -7.56 -16.02
N GLY A 417 4.98 -6.59 -16.36
CA GLY A 417 4.97 -5.87 -17.63
C GLY A 417 3.74 -4.96 -17.82
N GLU A 418 3.04 -4.66 -16.74
CA GLU A 418 1.81 -3.86 -16.69
C GLU A 418 2.06 -2.37 -16.46
N LEU A 419 3.21 -2.02 -15.89
CA LEU A 419 3.57 -0.64 -15.67
C LEU A 419 3.71 0.10 -17.01
N VAL A 420 3.08 1.27 -17.08
CA VAL A 420 3.18 2.18 -18.23
C VAL A 420 3.61 3.55 -17.73
N VAL A 421 4.74 4.02 -18.23
CA VAL A 421 5.30 5.34 -17.93
C VAL A 421 5.46 6.10 -19.24
N GLY A 422 4.59 7.09 -19.45
CA GLY A 422 4.50 7.79 -20.73
C GLY A 422 4.19 6.83 -21.88
N TYR A 423 5.17 6.59 -22.74
CA TYR A 423 5.07 5.68 -23.90
C TYR A 423 5.78 4.34 -23.69
N ASP A 424 6.46 4.16 -22.57
CA ASP A 424 7.27 2.97 -22.30
C ASP A 424 6.60 2.07 -21.27
N SER A 425 6.96 0.79 -21.31
CA SER A 425 6.64 -0.20 -20.29
C SER A 425 7.94 -0.62 -19.60
N PRO A 426 8.41 0.17 -18.63
CA PRO A 426 9.70 -0.04 -18.00
C PRO A 426 9.75 -1.41 -17.31
N LYS A 427 10.79 -2.17 -17.62
CA LYS A 427 11.15 -3.38 -16.85
C LYS A 427 11.66 -2.98 -15.46
N PRO A 428 11.74 -3.92 -14.48
CA PRO A 428 12.16 -3.61 -13.11
C PRO A 428 13.46 -2.82 -13.02
N ASN A 429 14.49 -3.14 -13.81
CA ASN A 429 15.76 -2.39 -13.78
C ASN A 429 15.60 -0.94 -14.25
N HIS A 430 14.80 -0.70 -15.29
CA HIS A 430 14.55 0.66 -15.76
C HIS A 430 13.68 1.45 -14.78
N LEU A 431 12.70 0.80 -14.11
CA LEU A 431 11.96 1.43 -13.00
C LEU A 431 12.90 1.89 -11.88
N LYS A 432 13.91 1.08 -11.51
CA LYS A 432 14.90 1.46 -10.49
C LYS A 432 15.66 2.73 -10.90
N GLU A 433 16.02 2.87 -12.16
CA GLU A 433 16.68 4.06 -12.70
C GLU A 433 15.78 5.30 -12.61
N LEU A 434 14.52 5.18 -13.07
CA LEU A 434 13.53 6.25 -13.01
C LEU A 434 13.30 6.74 -11.58
N VAL A 435 13.14 5.80 -10.64
CA VAL A 435 12.96 6.11 -9.22
C VAL A 435 14.18 6.85 -8.66
N LYS A 436 15.40 6.39 -8.96
CA LYS A 436 16.64 7.07 -8.52
C LYS A 436 16.75 8.49 -9.08
N GLN A 437 16.49 8.66 -10.38
CA GLN A 437 16.60 9.95 -11.06
C GLN A 437 15.55 10.94 -10.57
N SER A 438 14.34 10.46 -10.27
CA SER A 438 13.22 11.30 -9.81
C SER A 438 13.37 11.86 -8.40
N GLY A 439 14.22 11.27 -7.56
CA GLY A 439 14.38 11.71 -6.17
C GLY A 439 13.13 11.53 -5.29
N VAL A 440 12.14 10.74 -5.70
CA VAL A 440 10.86 10.61 -4.96
C VAL A 440 11.03 10.21 -3.50
N PHE A 441 12.06 9.44 -3.18
CA PHE A 441 12.35 9.01 -1.80
C PHE A 441 13.08 10.07 -0.94
N GLU A 442 13.50 11.21 -1.49
CA GLU A 442 14.20 12.27 -0.76
C GLU A 442 13.39 12.84 0.41
N GLN A 443 12.06 12.68 0.40
CA GLN A 443 11.18 13.12 1.48
C GLN A 443 10.84 12.01 2.48
N CYS A 444 11.23 10.76 2.22
CA CYS A 444 10.89 9.64 3.08
C CYS A 444 11.65 9.69 4.42
N GLN A 445 10.94 10.03 5.49
CA GLN A 445 11.52 10.20 6.82
C GLN A 445 12.14 8.93 7.38
N LEU A 446 11.57 7.75 7.07
CA LEU A 446 12.16 6.48 7.50
C LEU A 446 13.57 6.27 6.94
N LEU A 447 13.76 6.51 5.63
CA LEU A 447 15.07 6.33 4.98
C LEU A 447 16.11 7.35 5.47
N LYS A 448 15.66 8.58 5.77
CA LYS A 448 16.47 9.59 6.46
C LYS A 448 16.89 9.14 7.85
N ASN A 449 15.93 8.66 8.65
CA ASN A 449 16.20 8.16 10.00
C ASN A 449 17.16 6.97 9.97
N LEU A 450 17.06 6.11 8.95
CA LEU A 450 17.99 5.00 8.73
C LEU A 450 19.40 5.43 8.31
N GLY A 451 19.59 6.67 7.85
CA GLY A 451 20.88 7.19 7.36
C GLY A 451 21.20 6.80 5.92
N ILE A 452 20.20 6.29 5.18
CA ILE A 452 20.35 5.86 3.78
C ILE A 452 20.30 7.07 2.84
N ILE A 453 19.40 8.00 3.14
CA ILE A 453 19.25 9.26 2.40
C ILE A 453 19.74 10.40 3.30
N GLU A 454 20.42 11.38 2.70
CA GLU A 454 20.91 12.53 3.43
C GLU A 454 19.76 13.35 3.98
N ASN A 455 19.88 13.75 5.26
CA ASN A 455 19.12 14.89 5.73
C ASN A 455 19.65 16.09 4.96
N SER A 456 18.79 16.84 4.29
CA SER A 456 19.10 18.04 3.52
C SER A 456 19.71 19.20 4.35
N GLY A 457 20.21 18.93 5.55
CA GLY A 457 21.02 19.81 6.39
C GLY A 457 22.48 19.38 6.57
N ASP A 458 22.97 18.35 5.86
CA ASP A 458 24.30 17.76 6.10
C ASP A 458 25.16 17.61 4.83
N LYS A 459 25.10 18.59 3.92
CA LYS A 459 26.15 18.73 2.89
C LYS A 459 27.28 19.56 3.47
N GLY A 460 28.33 18.86 3.89
CA GLY A 460 29.55 19.43 4.40
C GLY A 460 30.23 20.32 3.35
N ASP A 461 30.33 21.60 3.67
CA ASP A 461 31.37 22.46 3.12
C ASP A 461 32.18 23.00 4.30
N LYS A 462 33.42 22.50 4.44
CA LYS A 462 34.38 22.96 5.43
C LYS A 462 34.89 24.34 5.00
N ARG A 463 34.14 25.39 5.35
CA ARG A 463 34.68 26.74 5.50
C ARG A 463 34.24 27.27 6.85
N GLU A 464 35.21 27.63 7.68
CA GLU A 464 34.97 28.31 8.95
C GLU A 464 34.18 29.61 8.70
N ILE A 465 32.89 29.60 9.04
CA ILE A 465 32.00 30.75 9.10
C ILE A 465 31.08 30.54 10.33
N PRO A 466 30.84 31.56 11.17
CA PRO A 466 30.53 31.39 12.59
C PRO A 466 29.13 30.83 12.86
N ARG A 467 28.99 30.23 14.06
CA ARG A 467 27.79 29.61 14.67
C ARG A 467 26.47 29.89 13.92
N PRO A 468 25.73 28.85 13.48
CA PRO A 468 24.47 29.06 12.78
C PRO A 468 23.48 29.74 13.74
N GLN A 469 23.08 30.96 13.36
CA GLN A 469 21.84 31.53 13.86
C GLN A 469 20.72 30.63 13.32
N THR A 470 19.92 30.10 14.24
CA THR A 470 18.64 29.46 13.93
C THR A 470 17.86 30.32 12.94
N PRO A 471 17.30 29.74 11.85
CA PRO A 471 16.40 30.49 10.98
C PRO A 471 15.27 31.07 11.83
N ASP A 472 14.97 32.35 11.61
CA ASP A 472 13.93 33.07 12.34
C ASP A 472 12.63 32.25 12.33
N PRO A 473 12.05 31.89 13.50
CA PRO A 473 10.78 31.20 13.61
C PRO A 473 9.69 31.80 12.72
N ASP A 474 9.72 33.12 12.51
CA ASP A 474 8.78 33.85 11.66
C ASP A 474 8.81 33.36 10.19
N ILE A 475 9.96 32.94 9.65
CA ILE A 475 10.09 32.44 8.27
C ILE A 475 9.42 31.07 8.11
N LYS A 476 9.65 30.15 9.05
CA LYS A 476 9.08 28.79 9.00
C LYS A 476 7.56 28.80 9.19
N VAL A 477 7.07 29.63 10.12
CA VAL A 477 5.63 29.83 10.33
C VAL A 477 4.99 30.36 9.05
N ARG A 478 5.63 31.33 8.39
CA ARG A 478 5.14 31.94 7.16
C ARG A 478 5.08 30.96 5.98
N GLU A 479 6.10 30.13 5.78
CA GLU A 479 6.10 29.08 4.75
C GLU A 479 5.00 28.05 4.98
N PHE A 480 4.80 27.65 6.24
CA PHE A 480 3.73 26.72 6.61
C PHE A 480 2.33 27.29 6.31
N LEU A 481 2.07 28.54 6.67
CA LEU A 481 0.81 29.23 6.39
C LEU A 481 0.52 29.28 4.88
N LEU A 482 1.51 29.64 4.07
CA LEU A 482 1.36 29.68 2.61
C LEU A 482 1.10 28.29 2.02
N LYS A 483 1.71 27.24 2.56
CA LYS A 483 1.48 25.86 2.12
C LYS A 483 0.04 25.41 2.41
N GLN A 484 -0.49 25.72 3.60
CA GLN A 484 -1.87 25.40 3.98
C GLN A 484 -2.90 26.16 3.14
N ILE A 485 -2.67 27.45 2.90
CA ILE A 485 -3.58 28.28 2.10
C ILE A 485 -3.58 27.83 0.62
N ARG A 486 -2.42 27.41 0.09
CA ARG A 486 -2.32 26.86 -1.28
C ARG A 486 -3.06 25.54 -1.46
N SER A 487 -3.12 24.69 -0.45
CA SER A 487 -3.69 23.35 -0.58
C SER A 487 -5.22 23.32 -0.48
N GLN A 488 -5.84 24.30 0.20
CA GLN A 488 -7.29 24.24 0.48
C GLN A 488 -8.12 25.43 -0.07
N GLY A 489 -7.49 26.44 -0.68
CA GLY A 489 -8.16 27.50 -1.43
C GLY A 489 -8.86 28.59 -0.58
N LEU A 490 -9.74 28.20 0.35
CA LEU A 490 -10.43 29.07 1.32
C LEU A 490 -10.41 28.40 2.71
N LEU A 491 -9.88 29.10 3.71
CA LEU A 491 -9.69 28.57 5.06
C LEU A 491 -10.15 29.57 6.12
N GLY A 492 -10.81 29.09 7.17
CA GLY A 492 -11.10 29.90 8.36
C GLY A 492 -9.81 30.24 9.13
N VAL A 493 -9.65 31.49 9.56
CA VAL A 493 -8.44 31.96 10.24
C VAL A 493 -8.19 31.22 11.54
N GLU A 494 -9.24 30.93 12.31
CA GLU A 494 -9.11 30.18 13.57
C GLU A 494 -8.54 28.77 13.36
N VAL A 495 -8.98 28.07 12.32
CA VAL A 495 -8.47 26.74 11.96
C VAL A 495 -6.98 26.83 11.58
N LEU A 496 -6.61 27.87 10.84
CA LEU A 496 -5.23 28.11 10.41
C LEU A 496 -4.31 28.43 11.60
N ILE A 497 -4.79 29.22 12.57
CA ILE A 497 -4.06 29.51 13.81
C ILE A 497 -3.84 28.21 14.59
N ASN A 498 -4.91 27.44 14.84
CA ASN A 498 -4.81 26.23 15.68
C ASN A 498 -3.90 25.16 15.06
N SER A 499 -3.99 24.94 13.74
CA SER A 499 -3.11 24.01 13.02
C SER A 499 -1.64 24.45 13.00
N THR A 500 -1.38 25.76 12.90
CA THR A 500 -0.03 26.31 12.95
C THR A 500 0.56 26.18 14.36
N LEU A 501 -0.23 26.45 15.40
CA LEU A 501 0.22 26.28 16.79
C LEU A 501 0.54 24.82 17.10
N ALA A 502 -0.25 23.88 16.60
CA ALA A 502 -0.01 22.44 16.78
C ALA A 502 1.28 21.97 16.08
N GLU A 503 1.59 22.48 14.90
CA GLU A 503 2.84 22.16 14.17
C GLU A 503 4.08 22.74 14.87
N PHE A 504 3.95 23.91 15.48
CA PHE A 504 5.06 24.65 16.09
C PHE A 504 5.03 24.66 17.64
N ASP A 505 4.38 23.66 18.26
CA ASP A 505 4.23 23.56 19.73
C ASP A 505 5.57 23.57 20.47
N ALA A 506 6.62 23.02 19.84
CA ALA A 506 7.97 22.97 20.39
C ALA A 506 8.64 24.34 20.60
N ILE A 507 8.12 25.43 20.03
CA ILE A 507 8.71 26.79 20.10
C ILE A 507 7.84 27.82 20.83
N ALA A 508 6.80 27.39 21.56
CA ALA A 508 5.92 28.26 22.37
C ALA A 508 5.28 29.43 21.59
N LEU A 509 4.97 29.21 20.31
CA LEU A 509 4.30 30.17 19.44
C LEU A 509 2.92 30.54 20.00
N LYS A 510 2.49 31.81 19.88
CA LYS A 510 1.16 32.26 20.34
C LYS A 510 0.30 32.72 19.17
N ASP A 511 -1.02 32.74 19.36
CA ASP A 511 -2.00 33.21 18.36
C ASP A 511 -1.62 34.57 17.75
N LYS A 512 -1.09 35.48 18.57
CA LYS A 512 -0.70 36.83 18.14
C LYS A 512 0.43 36.82 17.11
N ASP A 513 1.33 35.84 17.17
CA ASP A 513 2.48 35.72 16.27
C ASP A 513 2.03 35.17 14.91
N VAL A 514 1.11 34.20 14.90
CA VAL A 514 0.49 33.68 13.67
C VAL A 514 -0.36 34.76 12.99
N VAL A 515 -1.14 35.51 13.76
CA VAL A 515 -1.94 36.64 13.25
C VAL A 515 -1.06 37.74 12.66
N LYS A 516 0.10 38.03 13.26
CA LYS A 516 1.08 38.99 12.73
C LYS A 516 1.57 38.56 11.34
N GLN A 517 1.86 37.28 11.14
CA GLN A 517 2.29 36.75 9.84
C GLN A 517 1.17 36.76 8.80
N LEU A 518 -0.07 36.46 9.18
CA LEU A 518 -1.22 36.56 8.27
C LEU A 518 -1.43 38.00 7.78
N LYS A 519 -1.37 38.98 8.68
CA LYS A 519 -1.46 40.40 8.29
C LYS A 519 -0.30 40.85 7.42
N ALA A 520 0.89 40.28 7.60
CA ALA A 520 2.03 40.56 6.73
C ALA A 520 1.79 40.01 5.31
N LEU A 521 1.33 38.76 5.21
CA LEU A 521 0.99 38.13 3.93
C LEU A 521 -0.16 38.85 3.20
N GLU A 522 -1.12 39.40 3.92
CA GLU A 522 -2.20 40.21 3.35
C GLU A 522 -1.68 41.55 2.81
N ARG A 523 -0.82 42.26 3.56
CA ARG A 523 -0.19 43.51 3.08
C ARG A 523 0.69 43.30 1.85
N GLU A 524 1.32 42.14 1.76
CA GLU A 524 2.15 41.74 0.62
C GLU A 524 1.33 41.11 -0.52
N ASN A 525 0.01 41.20 -0.47
CA ASN A 525 -0.93 40.77 -1.51
C ASN A 525 -0.87 39.27 -1.84
N TYR A 526 -0.32 38.43 -0.96
CA TYR A 526 -0.31 36.98 -1.16
C TYR A 526 -1.68 36.36 -0.86
N ILE A 527 -2.40 36.95 0.08
CA ILE A 527 -3.67 36.47 0.60
C ILE A 527 -4.62 37.64 0.79
N GLN A 528 -5.92 37.38 0.85
CA GLN A 528 -6.93 38.37 1.19
C GLN A 528 -7.85 37.79 2.27
N MET A 529 -8.18 38.59 3.28
CA MET A 529 -9.06 38.19 4.38
C MET A 529 -10.46 38.80 4.15
N ILE A 530 -11.51 37.99 4.30
CA ILE A 530 -12.91 38.42 4.20
C ILE A 530 -13.67 37.99 5.46
N GLY A 531 -14.45 38.90 6.04
CA GLY A 531 -15.30 38.63 7.20
C GLY A 531 -15.50 39.87 8.06
N ASN A 532 -15.88 39.69 9.33
CA ASN A 532 -16.12 40.79 10.26
C ASN A 532 -14.79 41.32 10.85
N ASP A 533 -14.42 42.55 10.50
CA ASP A 533 -13.14 43.17 10.91
C ASP A 533 -12.99 43.42 12.42
N LYS A 534 -14.05 43.23 13.21
CA LYS A 534 -13.99 43.35 14.67
C LYS A 534 -13.26 42.17 15.35
N ASN A 535 -13.21 41.00 14.71
CA ASN A 535 -12.51 39.82 15.25
C ASN A 535 -11.89 38.99 14.11
N ILE A 536 -10.56 38.96 14.06
CA ILE A 536 -9.79 38.30 13.00
C ILE A 536 -10.00 36.78 12.96
N LYS A 537 -10.35 36.13 14.08
CA LYS A 537 -10.60 34.69 14.11
C LYS A 537 -11.87 34.28 13.35
N ASP A 538 -12.81 35.21 13.21
CA ASP A 538 -14.09 35.01 12.51
C ASP A 538 -13.98 35.28 11.00
N GLN A 539 -12.79 35.63 10.51
CA GLN A 539 -12.52 35.87 9.10
C GLN A 539 -12.08 34.59 8.38
N SER A 540 -12.21 34.61 7.05
CA SER A 540 -11.67 33.58 6.16
C SER A 540 -10.57 34.14 5.29
N VAL A 541 -9.56 33.33 5.02
CA VAL A 541 -8.40 33.65 4.18
C VAL A 541 -8.49 32.88 2.88
N PHE A 542 -8.26 33.57 1.77
CA PHE A 542 -8.07 32.95 0.47
C PHE A 542 -6.85 33.50 -0.24
N ARG A 543 -6.38 32.74 -1.22
CA ARG A 543 -5.20 33.07 -2.02
C ARG A 543 -5.57 34.10 -3.09
N VAL A 544 -4.78 35.17 -3.21
CA VAL A 544 -4.83 36.07 -4.38
C VAL A 544 -4.14 35.37 -5.58
N PRO A 545 -4.78 35.26 -6.76
CA PRO A 545 -4.19 34.69 -7.98
C PRO A 545 -2.88 35.37 -8.40
N GLU A 546 -1.95 34.61 -8.99
CA GLU A 546 -0.61 35.14 -9.35
C GLU A 546 -0.64 36.23 -10.43
N ASP A 547 -1.68 36.28 -11.25
CA ASP A 547 -1.94 37.33 -12.24
C ASP A 547 -2.42 38.66 -11.63
N GLN A 548 -2.68 38.69 -10.32
CA GLN A 548 -3.15 39.87 -9.56
C GLN A 548 -2.18 40.29 -8.44
N ARG A 549 -0.99 39.68 -8.38
CA ARG A 549 0.11 40.00 -7.46
C ARG A 549 1.19 40.78 -8.18
#